data_AF-A0A9D8DD43-F1
#
_entry.id   AF-A0A9D8DD43-F1
#
_cell.length_a   1.000
_cell.length_b   1.000
_cell.length_c   1.000
_cell.angle_alpha   90.00
_cell.angle_beta   90.00
_cell.angle_gamma   90.00
#
_symmetry.space_group_name_H-M   'P 1'
#
loop_
_entity.id
_entity.type
_entity.pdbx_description
1 polymer ?
#
loop_
_entity_poly.entity_id
_entity_poly.type
_entity_poly.pdbx_seq_one_letter_code
_entity_poly.pdbx_strand_id
1 'polypeptide(L)' 'MSEPPQPPAPRSYLLLGPPDILHDLLNDFGEDGWACSADRWQAVITRPAGDQGPDPGAWPAEVTLQGIRTG' A
#
# COMPACT_ATOMS: atom_id res chain seq x y z
N MET A 1 4.80 9.50 28.94
CA MET A 1 5.50 10.07 27.78
C MET A 1 4.52 10.01 26.64
N SER A 2 3.99 11.14 26.17
CA SER A 2 3.05 11.14 25.05
C SER A 2 3.86 10.91 23.76
N GLU A 3 3.50 9.88 23.01
CA GLU A 3 4.06 9.65 21.68
C GLU A 3 3.80 10.89 20.82
N PRO A 4 4.80 11.40 20.07
CA PRO A 4 4.57 12.54 19.18
C PRO A 4 3.44 12.19 18.19
N PRO A 5 2.62 13.17 17.76
CA PRO A 5 1.53 12.90 16.83
C PRO A 5 2.09 12.30 15.55
N GLN A 6 1.80 11.02 15.32
CA GLN A 6 2.24 10.32 14.13
C GLN A 6 1.64 11.01 12.90
N PRO A 7 2.45 11.37 11.89
CA PRO A 7 1.92 11.99 10.68
C PRO A 7 0.84 11.09 10.06
N PRO A 8 -0.20 11.67 9.44
CA PRO A 8 -1.28 10.88 8.86
C PRO A 8 -0.70 9.94 7.80
N ALA A 9 -1.13 8.68 7.86
CA ALA A 9 -0.74 7.68 6.86
C ALA A 9 -1.07 8.19 5.45
N PRO A 10 -0.22 7.92 4.46
CA PRO A 10 -0.45 8.32 3.08
C PRO A 10 -1.75 7.68 2.55
N ARG A 11 -2.41 8.35 1.59
CA ARG A 11 -3.63 7.84 0.96
C ARG A 11 -3.35 6.81 -0.13
N SER A 12 -2.17 6.87 -0.72
CA SER A 12 -1.75 5.93 -1.74
C SER A 12 -0.36 5.40 -1.44
N TYR A 13 -0.09 4.22 -1.94
CA TYR A 13 1.16 3.51 -1.73
C TYR A 13 1.66 2.99 -3.08
N LEU A 14 2.96 3.08 -3.28
CA LEU A 14 3.67 2.46 -4.39
C LEU A 14 4.35 1.19 -3.88
N LEU A 15 3.94 0.06 -4.43
CA LEU A 15 4.62 -1.22 -4.29
C LEU A 15 5.63 -1.38 -5.43
N LEU A 16 6.84 -1.80 -5.10
CA LEU A 16 7.89 -2.14 -6.07
C LEU A 16 8.32 -3.58 -5.83
N GLY A 17 8.14 -4.48 -6.80
CA GLY A 17 8.46 -5.89 -6.63
C GLY A 17 8.18 -6.77 -7.85
N PRO A 18 8.40 -8.09 -7.74
CA PRO A 18 8.12 -9.05 -8.79
C PRO A 18 6.63 -9.05 -9.20
N PRO A 19 6.31 -9.19 -10.50
CA PRO A 19 4.92 -9.16 -10.99
C PRO A 19 4.00 -10.17 -10.31
N ASP A 20 4.48 -11.39 -10.03
CA ASP A 20 3.67 -12.44 -9.42
C ASP A 20 3.25 -12.06 -7.99
N ILE A 21 4.19 -11.58 -7.17
CA ILE A 21 3.90 -11.13 -5.80
C ILE A 21 3.00 -9.88 -5.81
N LEU A 22 3.24 -8.95 -6.73
CA LEU A 22 2.37 -7.78 -6.89
C LEU A 22 0.96 -8.20 -7.28
N HIS A 23 0.81 -9.19 -8.17
CA HIS A 23 -0.50 -9.70 -8.57
C HIS A 23 -1.30 -10.23 -7.38
N ASP A 24 -0.67 -11.06 -6.55
CA ASP A 24 -1.32 -11.61 -5.35
C ASP A 24 -1.75 -10.51 -4.38
N LEU A 25 -0.85 -9.58 -4.07
CA LEU A 25 -1.17 -8.44 -3.18
C LEU A 25 -2.29 -7.57 -3.74
N LEU A 26 -2.31 -7.32 -5.05
CA LEU A 26 -3.35 -6.50 -5.67
C LEU A 26 -4.72 -7.18 -5.63
N ASN A 27 -4.76 -8.51 -5.70
CA ASN A 27 -6.01 -9.24 -5.52
C ASN A 27 -6.51 -9.06 -4.08
N ASP A 28 -5.65 -9.26 -3.07
CA ASP A 28 -6.01 -9.07 -1.67
C ASP A 28 -6.54 -7.64 -1.41
N PHE A 29 -5.81 -6.62 -1.85
CA PHE A 29 -6.24 -5.22 -1.72
C PHE A 29 -7.54 -4.92 -2.49
N GLY A 30 -7.71 -5.52 -3.66
CA GLY A 30 -8.94 -5.40 -4.43
C GLY A 30 -10.16 -5.97 -3.70
N GLU A 31 -9.99 -7.10 -2.99
CA GLU A 31 -11.03 -7.70 -2.16
C GLU A 31 -11.38 -6.83 -0.94
N ASP A 32 -10.41 -6.13 -0.37
CA ASP A 32 -10.61 -5.13 0.69
C ASP A 32 -11.19 -3.79 0.17
N GLY A 33 -11.48 -3.68 -1.13
CA GLY A 33 -12.10 -2.50 -1.74
C GLY A 33 -11.15 -1.34 -2.01
N TRP A 34 -9.84 -1.60 -2.02
CA TRP A 34 -8.82 -0.62 -2.40
C TRP A 34 -8.72 -0.48 -3.92
N ALA A 35 -8.48 0.74 -4.38
CA ALA A 35 -8.27 0.98 -5.81
C ALA A 35 -6.82 0.61 -6.18
N CYS A 36 -6.67 -0.27 -7.17
CA CYS A 36 -5.40 -0.87 -7.53
C CYS A 36 -5.06 -0.63 -9.01
N SER A 37 -3.81 -0.32 -9.31
CA SER A 37 -3.28 -0.24 -10.68
C SER A 37 -1.85 -0.75 -10.71
N ALA A 38 -1.47 -1.48 -11.75
CA ALA A 38 -0.12 -2.02 -11.88
C ALA A 38 0.42 -1.93 -13.30
N ASP A 39 1.72 -1.66 -13.40
CA ASP A 39 2.50 -1.81 -14.61
C ASP A 39 3.85 -2.44 -14.28
N ARG A 40 4.12 -3.59 -14.89
CA ARG A 40 5.35 -4.37 -14.70
C ARG A 40 5.64 -4.64 -13.22
N TRP A 41 6.63 -3.93 -12.67
CA TRP A 41 7.21 -4.16 -11.33
C TRP A 41 6.75 -3.08 -10.34
N GLN A 42 5.72 -2.32 -10.71
CA GLN A 42 5.20 -1.22 -9.93
C GLN A 42 3.71 -1.35 -9.81
N ALA A 43 3.18 -1.17 -8.61
CA ALA A 43 1.77 -1.08 -8.38
C ALA A 43 1.43 0.10 -7.47
N VAL A 44 0.34 0.79 -7.77
CA VAL A 44 -0.22 1.85 -6.95
C VAL A 44 -1.51 1.33 -6.34
N ILE A 45 -1.57 1.33 -5.01
CA ILE A 45 -2.80 1.05 -4.26
C ILE A 45 -3.27 2.34 -3.57
N THR A 46 -4.55 2.62 -3.64
CA THR A 46 -5.18 3.80 -3.04
C THR A 46 -6.26 3.35 -2.07
N ARG A 47 -6.15 3.80 -0.83
CA ARG A 47 -7.05 3.42 0.26
C ARG A 47 -8.45 4.02 0.08
N PRO A 48 -9.52 3.31 0.46
CA PRO A 48 -10.85 3.89 0.57
C PRO A 48 -10.93 4.86 1.76
N ALA A 49 -11.96 5.72 1.76
CA ALA A 49 -12.14 6.69 2.83
C ALA A 49 -12.49 5.99 4.15
N GLY A 50 -11.71 6.27 5.22
CA GLY A 50 -11.92 5.69 6.56
C GLY A 50 -11.04 4.49 6.88
N ASP A 51 -10.28 3.98 5.92
CA ASP A 51 -9.30 2.90 6.14
C ASP A 51 -8.00 3.44 6.78
N GLN A 52 -7.48 2.72 7.78
CA GLN A 52 -6.25 3.07 8.51
C GLN A 52 -4.98 2.73 7.74
N GLY A 53 -5.08 1.91 6.70
CA GLY A 53 -3.97 1.38 5.92
C GLY A 53 -3.42 0.07 6.48
N PRO A 54 -2.77 -0.75 5.63
CA PRO A 54 -2.12 -1.98 6.05
C PRO A 54 -0.86 -1.68 6.84
N ASP A 55 -0.47 -2.62 7.71
CA ASP A 55 0.84 -2.60 8.36
C ASP A 55 1.93 -2.94 7.32
N PRO A 56 2.89 -2.03 7.04
CA PRO A 56 4.02 -2.32 6.16
C PRO A 56 4.82 -3.57 6.56
N GLY A 57 4.82 -3.94 7.85
CA GLY A 57 5.53 -5.12 8.37
C GLY A 57 4.89 -6.45 7.98
N ALA A 58 3.65 -6.46 7.50
CA ALA A 58 2.95 -7.67 7.06
C ALA A 58 3.28 -8.08 5.61
N TRP A 59 4.11 -7.31 4.92
CA TRP A 59 4.31 -7.44 3.47
C TRP A 59 5.47 -8.39 3.14
N PRO A 60 5.43 -9.06 1.96
CA PRO A 60 6.53 -9.91 1.51
C PRO A 60 7.86 -9.14 1.40
N ALA A 61 8.97 -9.79 1.75
CA ALA A 61 10.31 -9.18 1.71
C ALA A 61 10.77 -8.79 0.30
N GLU A 62 10.16 -9.36 -0.74
CA GLU A 62 10.45 -9.07 -2.15
C GLU A 62 9.77 -7.79 -2.66
N VAL A 63 8.93 -7.15 -1.83
CA VAL A 63 8.22 -5.93 -2.18
C VAL A 63 8.70 -4.77 -1.30
N THR A 64 9.08 -3.68 -1.95
CA THR A 64 9.34 -2.41 -1.27
C THR A 64 8.10 -1.54 -1.29
N LEU A 65 7.71 -1.02 -0.13
CA LEU A 65 6.58 -0.12 0.03
C LEU A 65 7.04 1.34 0.18
N GLN A 66 6.46 2.23 -0.62
CA GLN A 66 6.67 3.68 -0.51
C GLN A 66 5.34 4.42 -0.41
N GLY A 67 5.21 5.25 0.63
CA GLY A 67 4.04 6.09 0.83
C GLY A 67 4.01 7.30 -0.10
N ILE A 68 2.90 7.52 -0.81
CA ILE A 68 2.67 8.70 -1.65
C ILE A 68 1.61 9.59 -0.99
N ARG A 69 2.01 10.82 -0.63
CA ARG A 69 1.06 11.85 -0.17
C ARG A 69 0.37 12.49 -1.38
N THR A 70 -0.84 12.04 -1.68
CA THR A 70 -1.76 12.79 -2.55
C THR A 70 -2.40 13.90 -1.72
N GLY A 71 -2.14 15.16 -2.09
CA GLY A 71 -2.62 16.36 -1.39
C GLY A 71 -4.13 16.47 -1.25
#